data_AF-A0AAJ6XXS6-F1
#
_entry.id   AF-A0AAJ6XXS6-F1
#
_cell.length_a   1.000
_cell.length_b   1.000
_cell.length_c   1.000
_cell.angle_alpha   90.00
_cell.angle_beta   90.00
_cell.angle_gamma   90.00
#
_symmetry.space_group_name_H-M   'P 1'
#
loop_
_entity.id
_entity.type
_entity.pdbx_description
1 polymer ?
#
loop_
_entity_poly.entity_id
_entity_poly.type
_entity_poly.pdbx_seq_one_letter_code
_entity_poly.pdbx_strand_id
1 'polypeptide(L)'
;MTLLKFVDNASGKSIGAFSWYATHGTSMSRDNKLISGDNKGAAARFFEDWFTSIESNSSRSVPTPSNISKLIKKVRSIKATGGKPCDSSTSRSFKARKSDGSQFVGAFCQSNVGDVSPNVLGAFCTDSGKPCDLNHSSCHGDVTLCKGRGPGYPDDILSTKIIGERQFNKAVDLFMSATKELTGKVDYRHVYQNFSEMEVELSGKTKVRTCPAALGPGFAAGTTDGPGMFGFQQGDTEINELWKKVRDLLKEPSQLQVECQKPKAVLLSSGEMFEPYAWTPEILPIQILRLGKLIILSVPGELTTMAGRRLREAVKETLVSNGGGEFDDETHVVIAGLTNTYSQYVATFEEYEQQRYEAASTLYGPHTLSAYIQEFNHLALAMAKGRSALQPADWSPPDLSLKVLRLLADPFPDSLPGGKKFGDIKQDVSEPKGGSFKKGDRPSATFWSANARNDLLTEGTFAVVEMLQGQRWIPVYDDDDFCLYFKWKLDNSSLYTSLATIEWEVPEEASSGVYRLRHFGSSKKAQHSPIEYFTGASSAFTVS
;
A
#
# COMPACT_ATOMS: atom_id res chain seq x y z
N MET A 1 -15.26 -7.73 7.16
CA MET A 1 -13.85 -8.10 7.45
C MET A 1 -13.84 -9.57 7.82
N THR A 2 -12.89 -10.34 7.28
CA THR A 2 -12.67 -11.75 7.63
C THR A 2 -11.28 -11.88 8.22
N LEU A 3 -11.14 -12.55 9.37
CA LEU A 3 -9.87 -12.73 10.05
C LEU A 3 -9.52 -14.21 10.15
N LEU A 4 -8.26 -14.55 9.80
CA LEU A 4 -7.64 -15.84 10.03
C LEU A 4 -6.56 -15.67 11.09
N LYS A 5 -6.73 -16.33 12.24
CA LYS A 5 -5.78 -16.33 13.35
C LYS A 5 -4.86 -17.55 13.27
N PHE A 6 -3.57 -17.33 13.45
CA PHE A 6 -2.57 -18.40 13.51
C PHE A 6 -2.11 -18.59 14.95
N VAL A 7 -2.17 -19.84 15.41
CA VAL A 7 -1.74 -20.26 16.76
C VAL A 7 -0.72 -21.38 16.60
N ASP A 8 0.42 -21.24 17.25
CA ASP A 8 1.41 -22.31 17.31
C ASP A 8 0.89 -23.45 18.19
N ASN A 9 0.82 -24.65 17.63
CA ASN A 9 0.25 -25.82 18.30
C ASN A 9 1.10 -26.26 19.51
N ALA A 10 2.42 -26.06 19.46
CA ALA A 10 3.32 -26.51 20.53
C ALA A 10 3.22 -25.61 21.77
N SER A 11 3.22 -24.30 21.59
CA SER A 11 3.20 -23.31 22.67
C SER A 11 1.81 -22.79 23.03
N GLY A 12 0.82 -22.98 22.16
CA GLY A 12 -0.51 -22.37 22.28
C GLY A 12 -0.52 -20.85 22.08
N LYS A 13 0.63 -20.25 21.74
CA LYS A 13 0.75 -18.80 21.52
C LYS A 13 0.27 -18.41 20.14
N SER A 14 -0.33 -17.23 20.04
CA SER A 14 -0.68 -16.67 18.73
C SER A 14 0.58 -16.14 18.04
N ILE A 15 0.74 -16.46 16.76
CA ILE A 15 1.94 -16.10 15.98
C ILE A 15 1.64 -15.10 14.86
N GLY A 16 0.37 -14.89 14.53
CA GLY A 16 -0.01 -13.90 13.54
C GLY A 16 -1.49 -13.95 13.20
N ALA A 17 -1.92 -13.04 12.34
CA ALA A 17 -3.25 -13.04 11.77
C ALA A 17 -3.29 -12.35 10.41
N PHE A 18 -4.15 -12.86 9.52
CA PHE A 18 -4.52 -12.21 8.27
C PHE A 18 -5.92 -11.63 8.38
N SER A 19 -6.11 -10.40 7.90
CA SER A 19 -7.39 -9.69 7.92
C SER A 19 -7.74 -9.19 6.51
N TRP A 20 -8.80 -9.73 5.91
CA TRP A 20 -9.32 -9.29 4.61
C TRP A 20 -10.44 -8.26 4.79
N TYR A 21 -10.25 -7.08 4.22
CA TYR A 21 -11.26 -6.03 4.17
C TYR A 21 -11.06 -5.14 2.93
N ALA A 22 -12.14 -4.81 2.23
CA ALA A 22 -12.08 -3.95 1.05
C ALA A 22 -11.99 -2.48 1.47
N THR A 23 -10.86 -1.84 1.19
CA THR A 23 -10.67 -0.37 1.24
C THR A 23 -9.37 -0.01 0.53
N HIS A 24 -9.39 1.01 -0.33
CA HIS A 24 -8.18 1.43 -1.03
C HIS A 24 -7.11 1.93 -0.05
N GLY A 25 -5.84 1.72 -0.40
CA GLY A 25 -4.70 2.35 0.28
C GLY A 25 -4.44 3.75 -0.24
N THR A 26 -5.46 4.62 -0.17
CA THR A 26 -5.47 5.99 -0.72
C THR A 26 -5.88 7.04 0.31
N SER A 27 -5.61 6.79 1.60
CA SER A 27 -5.78 7.82 2.64
C SER A 27 -4.72 8.92 2.52
N MET A 28 -3.49 8.54 2.13
CA MET A 28 -2.45 9.47 1.70
C MET A 28 -2.72 9.89 0.26
N SER A 29 -2.91 11.18 0.00
CA SER A 29 -3.15 11.67 -1.36
C SER A 29 -1.91 11.61 -2.25
N ARG A 30 -2.10 11.85 -3.56
CA ARG A 30 -1.00 11.98 -4.55
C ARG A 30 0.01 13.09 -4.23
N ASP A 31 -0.34 14.02 -3.35
CA ASP A 31 0.50 15.14 -2.94
C ASP A 31 1.52 14.71 -1.87
N ASN A 32 1.29 13.57 -1.21
CA ASN A 32 2.25 12.95 -0.30
C ASN A 32 3.60 12.64 -0.98
N LYS A 33 4.68 12.78 -0.20
CA LYS A 33 6.07 12.49 -0.62
C LYS A 33 6.79 11.51 0.33
N LEU A 34 6.09 10.98 1.33
CA LEU A 34 6.61 9.99 2.28
C LEU A 34 6.23 8.59 1.82
N ILE A 35 7.18 7.65 1.87
CA ILE A 35 6.86 6.23 1.70
C ILE A 35 5.97 5.82 2.88
N SER A 36 4.88 5.12 2.59
CA SER A 36 3.89 4.70 3.59
C SER A 36 3.20 3.43 3.12
N GLY A 37 2.86 2.55 4.07
CA GLY A 37 1.92 1.43 3.84
C GLY A 37 0.44 1.86 3.83
N ASP A 38 0.18 3.17 3.90
CA ASP A 38 -1.15 3.78 3.97
C ASP A 38 -1.99 3.22 5.14
N ASN A 39 -3.31 3.25 5.05
CA ASN A 39 -4.20 2.89 6.15
C ASN A 39 -4.11 1.40 6.54
N LYS A 40 -3.79 0.50 5.60
CA LYS A 40 -3.59 -0.93 5.87
C LYS A 40 -2.25 -1.20 6.55
N GLY A 41 -1.19 -0.51 6.12
CA GLY A 41 0.11 -0.55 6.78
C GLY A 41 0.04 0.02 8.20
N ALA A 42 -0.69 1.13 8.39
CA ALA A 42 -0.96 1.67 9.72
C ALA A 42 -1.70 0.64 10.60
N ALA A 43 -2.77 0.02 10.07
CA ALA A 43 -3.50 -1.02 10.80
C ALA A 43 -2.62 -2.22 11.18
N ALA A 44 -1.75 -2.68 10.26
CA ALA A 44 -0.78 -3.75 10.51
C ALA A 44 0.18 -3.38 11.65
N ARG A 45 0.81 -2.21 11.56
CA ARG A 45 1.74 -1.70 12.58
C ARG A 45 1.06 -1.60 13.95
N PHE A 46 -0.13 -1.00 14.02
CA PHE A 46 -0.91 -0.90 15.27
C PHE A 46 -1.25 -2.28 15.85
N PHE A 47 -1.54 -3.26 15.00
CA PHE A 47 -1.87 -4.61 15.44
C PHE A 47 -0.67 -5.32 16.05
N GLU A 48 0.50 -5.22 15.42
CA GLU A 48 1.75 -5.79 15.90
C GLU A 48 2.25 -5.10 17.18
N ASP A 49 2.13 -3.77 17.27
CA ASP A 49 2.49 -3.01 18.48
C ASP A 49 1.56 -3.35 19.64
N TRP A 50 0.24 -3.42 19.39
CA TRP A 50 -0.72 -3.87 20.38
C TRP A 50 -0.39 -5.27 20.91
N PHE A 51 -0.10 -6.22 20.03
CA PHE A 51 0.25 -7.59 20.44
C PHE A 51 1.54 -7.63 21.27
N THR A 52 2.55 -6.84 20.90
CA THR A 52 3.79 -6.73 21.66
C THR A 52 3.56 -6.09 23.05
N SER A 53 2.64 -5.12 23.14
CA SER A 53 2.30 -4.45 24.39
C SER A 53 1.62 -5.39 25.40
N ILE A 54 0.74 -6.29 24.94
CA ILE A 54 0.07 -7.25 25.83
C ILE A 54 1.04 -8.31 26.36
N GLU A 55 2.01 -8.75 25.55
CA GLU A 55 3.04 -9.70 26.01
C GLU A 55 3.99 -9.05 27.03
N SER A 56 4.40 -7.81 26.79
CA SER A 56 5.35 -7.10 27.66
C SER A 56 4.75 -6.58 28.98
N ASN A 57 3.45 -6.24 29.01
CA ASN A 57 2.73 -5.83 30.23
C ASN A 57 2.63 -6.94 31.29
N SER A 58 3.00 -8.18 30.97
CA SER A 58 3.20 -9.24 31.95
C SER A 58 4.42 -9.03 32.88
N SER A 59 5.26 -8.01 32.66
CA SER A 59 6.58 -7.91 33.32
C SER A 59 7.15 -6.51 33.61
N ARG A 60 6.35 -5.42 33.71
CA ARG A 60 6.93 -4.09 34.02
C ARG A 60 6.26 -3.35 35.18
N SER A 61 7.05 -3.11 36.22
CA SER A 61 6.83 -2.09 37.24
C SER A 61 7.05 -0.70 36.66
N VAL A 62 6.05 0.17 36.78
CA VAL A 62 6.09 1.58 36.34
C VAL A 62 7.07 2.37 37.21
N PRO A 63 8.06 3.09 36.65
CA PRO A 63 8.90 3.99 37.43
C PRO A 63 8.10 5.23 37.87
N THR A 64 8.23 5.59 39.14
CA THR A 64 7.63 6.80 39.72
C THR A 64 8.17 8.09 39.09
N PRO A 65 7.34 9.13 38.90
CA PRO A 65 7.79 10.41 38.35
C PRO A 65 8.73 11.09 39.33
N SER A 66 10.00 11.28 38.97
CA SER A 66 10.92 12.12 39.75
C SER A 66 11.59 13.21 38.90
N ASN A 67 11.22 14.44 39.27
CA ASN A 67 11.94 15.71 39.12
C ASN A 67 12.42 16.09 37.71
N ILE A 68 11.48 16.49 36.84
CA ILE A 68 11.70 17.11 35.51
C ILE A 68 12.81 18.18 35.54
N SER A 69 12.93 18.97 36.62
CA SER A 69 13.98 19.99 36.76
C SER A 69 15.41 19.41 36.76
N LYS A 70 15.62 18.21 37.30
CA LYS A 70 16.91 17.51 37.27
C LYS A 70 17.19 16.95 35.87
N LEU A 71 16.17 16.46 35.18
CA LEU A 71 16.29 15.97 33.80
C LEU A 71 16.68 17.12 32.85
N ILE A 72 16.02 18.28 32.96
CA ILE A 72 16.34 19.48 32.15
C ILE A 72 17.80 19.91 32.34
N LYS A 73 18.32 19.92 33.57
CA LYS A 73 19.74 20.24 33.83
C LYS A 73 20.69 19.22 33.19
N LYS A 74 20.37 17.92 33.25
CA LYS A 74 21.16 16.84 32.63
C LYS A 74 21.16 16.92 31.10
N VAL A 75 20.05 17.38 30.50
CA VAL A 75 19.91 17.51 29.04
C VAL A 75 20.80 18.61 28.47
N ARG A 76 20.89 19.78 29.12
CA ARG A 76 21.65 20.93 28.58
C ARG A 76 23.13 20.64 28.29
N SER A 77 23.72 19.66 28.98
CA SER A 77 25.10 19.21 28.75
C SER A 77 25.28 18.23 27.59
N ILE A 78 24.20 17.61 27.08
CA ILE A 78 24.27 16.61 26.01
C ILE A 78 23.99 17.28 24.66
N LYS A 79 25.06 17.61 23.95
CA LYS A 79 25.02 18.25 22.63
C LYS A 79 24.98 17.24 21.48
N ALA A 80 24.62 17.72 20.29
CA ALA A 80 24.70 16.97 19.06
C ALA A 80 26.10 16.34 18.86
N THR A 81 26.14 15.13 18.32
CA THR A 81 27.38 14.33 18.27
C THR A 81 28.34 14.72 17.15
N GLY A 82 27.87 15.52 16.19
CA GLY A 82 28.46 15.63 14.86
C GLY A 82 28.31 14.34 14.04
N GLY A 83 28.60 14.46 12.76
CA GLY A 83 28.63 13.38 11.78
C GLY A 83 29.88 12.51 11.96
N LYS A 84 29.67 11.19 11.98
CA LYS A 84 30.72 10.18 12.15
C LYS A 84 30.55 9.06 11.12
N PRO A 85 31.66 8.52 10.59
CA PRO A 85 31.59 7.29 9.79
C PRO A 85 31.08 6.14 10.64
N CYS A 86 30.41 5.19 10.01
CA CYS A 86 29.98 3.94 10.64
C CYS A 86 30.04 2.77 9.65
N ASP A 87 29.84 1.56 10.15
CA ASP A 87 29.80 0.35 9.32
C ASP A 87 28.45 0.21 8.61
N SER A 88 28.43 -0.50 7.48
CA SER A 88 27.23 -0.75 6.67
C SER A 88 26.11 -1.50 7.41
N SER A 89 26.43 -2.19 8.50
CA SER A 89 25.46 -2.91 9.34
C SER A 89 24.97 -2.09 10.54
N THR A 90 25.52 -0.88 10.77
CA THR A 90 25.25 -0.12 11.98
C THR A 90 23.77 0.19 12.13
N SER A 91 23.11 0.68 11.09
CA SER A 91 21.69 1.04 11.13
C SER A 91 20.80 -0.14 11.56
N ARG A 92 21.10 -1.36 11.08
CA ARG A 92 20.38 -2.60 11.49
C ARG A 92 20.43 -2.86 12.99
N SER A 93 21.57 -2.57 13.63
CA SER A 93 21.72 -2.77 15.08
C SER A 93 20.90 -1.78 15.93
N PHE A 94 20.42 -0.69 15.31
CA PHE A 94 19.63 0.37 15.94
C PHE A 94 18.12 0.30 15.64
N LYS A 95 17.65 -0.73 14.92
CA LYS A 95 16.21 -1.00 14.82
C LYS A 95 15.58 -1.14 16.20
N ALA A 96 14.48 -0.42 16.43
CA ALA A 96 13.72 -0.47 17.67
C ALA A 96 13.07 -1.85 17.83
N ARG A 97 12.58 -2.43 16.73
CA ARG A 97 12.07 -3.81 16.65
C ARG A 97 13.08 -4.68 15.89
N LYS A 98 13.63 -5.69 16.55
CA LYS A 98 14.53 -6.67 15.93
C LYS A 98 13.73 -7.89 15.47
N SER A 99 13.74 -8.18 14.18
CA SER A 99 13.14 -9.40 13.64
C SER A 99 14.06 -10.58 13.95
N ASP A 100 13.75 -11.34 14.99
CA ASP A 100 14.42 -12.60 15.36
C ASP A 100 13.61 -13.84 14.97
N GLY A 101 12.54 -13.65 14.20
CA GLY A 101 11.62 -14.71 13.76
C GLY A 101 10.58 -15.13 14.79
N SER A 102 10.55 -14.53 15.99
CA SER A 102 9.57 -14.83 17.03
C SER A 102 8.40 -13.84 17.11
N GLN A 103 8.42 -12.81 16.26
CA GLN A 103 7.44 -11.71 16.31
C GLN A 103 6.10 -12.10 15.72
N PHE A 104 5.03 -11.59 16.34
CA PHE A 104 3.69 -11.64 15.79
C PHE A 104 3.62 -10.86 14.46
N VAL A 105 2.98 -11.45 13.45
CA VAL A 105 2.76 -10.80 12.14
C VAL A 105 1.28 -10.47 11.95
N GLY A 106 0.98 -9.18 11.75
CA GLY A 106 -0.38 -8.69 11.51
C GLY A 106 -0.59 -8.24 10.07
N ALA A 107 -1.13 -9.10 9.20
CA ALA A 107 -1.34 -8.74 7.79
C ALA A 107 -2.76 -8.23 7.51
N PHE A 108 -2.87 -7.06 6.88
CA PHE A 108 -4.15 -6.50 6.40
C PHE A 108 -4.23 -6.61 4.88
N CYS A 109 -4.86 -7.69 4.42
CA CYS A 109 -4.98 -8.04 3.01
C CYS A 109 -6.05 -7.19 2.29
N GLN A 110 -5.85 -7.01 0.99
CA GLN A 110 -6.86 -6.46 0.09
C GLN A 110 -7.96 -7.47 -0.24
N SER A 111 -9.08 -6.98 -0.75
CA SER A 111 -10.24 -7.76 -1.22
C SER A 111 -10.73 -7.16 -2.55
N ASN A 112 -12.02 -7.31 -2.87
CA ASN A 112 -12.72 -6.59 -3.93
C ASN A 112 -12.86 -5.09 -3.62
N VAL A 113 -11.79 -4.33 -3.86
CA VAL A 113 -11.60 -2.95 -3.41
C VAL A 113 -11.96 -1.88 -4.44
N GLY A 114 -12.22 -2.25 -5.69
CA GLY A 114 -12.13 -1.35 -6.86
C GLY A 114 -12.99 -0.09 -6.80
N ASP A 115 -14.06 -0.05 -6.03
CA ASP A 115 -14.97 1.10 -5.85
C ASP A 115 -15.09 1.56 -4.38
N VAL A 116 -14.11 1.21 -3.52
CA VAL A 116 -14.16 1.46 -2.07
C VAL A 116 -13.07 2.43 -1.62
N SER A 117 -13.45 3.70 -1.45
CA SER A 117 -12.56 4.75 -0.96
C SER A 117 -12.45 4.79 0.57
N PRO A 118 -11.26 5.08 1.16
CA PRO A 118 -11.10 5.38 2.58
C PRO A 118 -11.48 6.83 2.94
N ASN A 119 -11.78 7.68 1.95
CA ASN A 119 -12.09 9.09 2.12
C ASN A 119 -13.57 9.33 2.46
N VAL A 120 -13.93 8.89 3.67
CA VAL A 120 -15.32 8.71 4.13
C VAL A 120 -16.13 9.98 4.35
N LEU A 121 -15.54 11.19 4.28
CA LEU A 121 -16.32 12.43 4.40
C LEU A 121 -17.05 12.79 3.09
N GLY A 122 -16.71 12.12 1.99
CA GLY A 122 -17.24 12.41 0.65
C GLY A 122 -16.28 13.25 -0.19
N ALA A 123 -16.71 13.56 -1.41
CA ALA A 123 -15.93 14.32 -2.38
C ALA A 123 -16.43 15.75 -2.54
N PHE A 124 -15.52 16.70 -2.52
CA PHE A 124 -15.83 18.13 -2.53
C PHE A 124 -14.93 18.89 -3.49
N CYS A 125 -15.48 19.94 -4.06
CA CYS A 125 -14.76 20.91 -4.88
C CYS A 125 -13.78 21.70 -4.02
N THR A 126 -12.50 21.73 -4.41
CA THR A 126 -11.43 22.40 -3.65
C THR A 126 -11.54 23.92 -3.67
N ASP A 127 -12.20 24.49 -4.68
CA ASP A 127 -12.38 25.93 -4.87
C ASP A 127 -13.59 26.48 -4.10
N SER A 128 -14.72 25.79 -4.13
CA SER A 128 -16.00 26.26 -3.58
C SER A 128 -16.40 25.57 -2.27
N GLY A 129 -15.80 24.43 -1.94
CA GLY A 129 -16.15 23.61 -0.78
C GLY A 129 -17.47 22.85 -0.90
N LYS A 130 -18.19 22.97 -2.03
CA LYS A 130 -19.44 22.26 -2.29
C LYS A 130 -19.19 20.79 -2.65
N PRO A 131 -20.18 19.89 -2.47
CA PRO A 131 -20.08 18.52 -2.99
C PRO A 131 -19.82 18.50 -4.50
N CYS A 132 -19.02 17.56 -4.96
CA CYS A 132 -18.80 17.36 -6.39
C CYS A 132 -20.08 16.88 -7.10
N ASP A 133 -20.09 17.00 -8.43
CA ASP A 133 -21.05 16.25 -9.23
C ASP A 133 -20.84 14.75 -9.05
N LEU A 134 -21.91 14.02 -8.73
CA LEU A 134 -21.82 12.60 -8.40
C LEU A 134 -21.47 11.75 -9.62
N ASN A 135 -22.11 12.01 -10.76
CA ASN A 135 -22.05 11.16 -11.94
C ASN A 135 -20.71 11.26 -12.67
N HIS A 136 -20.11 12.44 -12.69
CA HIS A 136 -18.85 12.72 -13.38
C HIS A 136 -17.67 12.93 -12.45
N SER A 137 -17.91 13.08 -11.14
CA SER A 137 -16.87 13.36 -10.14
C SER A 137 -16.04 14.58 -10.51
N SER A 138 -16.73 15.65 -10.89
CA SER A 138 -16.14 16.89 -11.35
C SER A 138 -16.76 18.11 -10.65
N CYS A 139 -16.08 19.24 -10.78
CA CYS A 139 -16.55 20.55 -10.35
C CYS A 139 -16.46 21.48 -11.54
N HIS A 140 -17.60 21.98 -12.01
CA HIS A 140 -17.67 22.78 -13.24
C HIS A 140 -17.10 22.05 -14.47
N GLY A 141 -17.21 20.71 -14.51
CA GLY A 141 -16.63 19.88 -15.57
C GLY A 141 -15.14 19.57 -15.39
N ASP A 142 -14.49 20.08 -14.34
CA ASP A 142 -13.09 19.82 -14.03
C ASP A 142 -12.96 18.78 -12.92
N VAL A 143 -12.40 17.61 -13.25
CA VAL A 143 -12.14 16.53 -12.30
C VAL A 143 -11.02 16.87 -11.32
N THR A 144 -10.08 17.74 -11.70
CA THR A 144 -8.90 18.07 -10.88
C THR A 144 -9.26 18.83 -9.60
N LEU A 145 -10.42 19.46 -9.59
CA LEU A 145 -10.98 20.19 -8.45
C LEU A 145 -11.79 19.29 -7.51
N CYS A 146 -12.24 18.12 -7.95
CA CYS A 146 -13.05 17.22 -7.14
C CYS A 146 -12.16 16.25 -6.35
N LYS A 147 -12.07 16.44 -5.02
CA LYS A 147 -11.24 15.57 -4.15
C LYS A 147 -12.05 14.94 -3.03
N GLY A 148 -11.84 13.65 -2.83
CA GLY A 148 -12.27 12.90 -1.65
C GLY A 148 -11.59 13.43 -0.39
N ARG A 149 -12.31 13.45 0.73
CA ARG A 149 -11.77 13.90 2.03
C ARG A 149 -11.80 12.77 3.05
N GLY A 150 -10.63 12.46 3.59
CA GLY A 150 -10.47 11.57 4.73
C GLY A 150 -11.00 12.17 6.04
N PRO A 151 -11.19 11.35 7.09
CA PRO A 151 -11.75 11.80 8.36
C PRO A 151 -10.84 12.76 9.14
N GLY A 152 -9.57 12.86 8.78
CA GLY A 152 -8.60 13.81 9.35
C GLY A 152 -8.39 15.07 8.49
N TYR A 153 -9.17 15.28 7.43
CA TYR A 153 -8.99 16.39 6.49
C TYR A 153 -8.84 17.76 7.21
N PRO A 154 -7.87 18.60 6.82
CA PRO A 154 -6.99 18.48 5.65
C PRO A 154 -5.70 17.67 5.89
N ASP A 155 -5.58 16.94 7.00
CA ASP A 155 -4.41 16.13 7.32
C ASP A 155 -4.60 14.67 6.84
N ASP A 156 -3.89 14.32 5.77
CA ASP A 156 -3.90 12.96 5.18
C ASP A 156 -3.24 11.93 6.10
N ILE A 157 -2.22 12.31 6.87
CA ILE A 157 -1.55 11.41 7.83
C ILE A 157 -2.51 11.08 8.97
N LEU A 158 -3.23 12.09 9.48
CA LEU A 158 -4.28 11.89 10.47
C LEU A 158 -5.44 11.04 9.90
N SER A 159 -5.85 11.29 8.66
CA SER A 159 -6.85 10.47 7.98
C SER A 159 -6.43 9.00 7.90
N THR A 160 -5.17 8.76 7.50
CA THR A 160 -4.55 7.44 7.43
C THR A 160 -4.54 6.75 8.78
N LYS A 161 -4.15 7.47 9.84
CA LYS A 161 -4.18 6.97 11.23
C LYS A 161 -5.59 6.53 11.63
N ILE A 162 -6.58 7.40 11.46
CA ILE A 162 -7.97 7.13 11.86
C ILE A 162 -8.55 5.92 11.09
N ILE A 163 -8.32 5.83 9.78
CA ILE A 163 -8.82 4.69 8.98
C ILE A 163 -8.06 3.40 9.35
N GLY A 164 -6.76 3.48 9.60
CA GLY A 164 -5.95 2.37 10.10
C GLY A 164 -6.43 1.86 11.45
N GLU A 165 -6.67 2.76 12.42
CA GLU A 165 -7.21 2.44 13.75
C GLU A 165 -8.57 1.74 13.67
N ARG A 166 -9.47 2.18 12.79
CA ARG A 166 -10.77 1.51 12.58
C ARG A 166 -10.62 0.07 12.11
N GLN A 167 -9.71 -0.18 11.17
CA GLN A 167 -9.41 -1.53 10.68
C GLN A 167 -8.75 -2.37 11.80
N PHE A 168 -7.76 -1.82 12.47
CA PHE A 168 -7.04 -2.43 13.59
C PHE A 168 -8.00 -2.86 14.71
N ASN A 169 -8.84 -1.94 15.20
CA ASN A 169 -9.78 -2.22 16.29
C ASN A 169 -10.70 -3.39 15.94
N LYS A 170 -11.24 -3.41 14.70
CA LYS A 170 -12.09 -4.51 14.28
C LYS A 170 -11.33 -5.84 14.15
N ALA A 171 -10.07 -5.80 13.73
CA ALA A 171 -9.22 -6.99 13.69
C ALA A 171 -8.94 -7.52 15.09
N VAL A 172 -8.64 -6.67 16.07
CA VAL A 172 -8.46 -7.06 17.48
C VAL A 172 -9.73 -7.72 18.02
N ASP A 173 -10.91 -7.12 17.79
CA ASP A 173 -12.19 -7.71 18.22
C ASP A 173 -12.36 -9.13 17.67
N LEU A 174 -12.12 -9.32 16.37
CA LEU A 174 -12.23 -10.63 15.71
C LEU A 174 -11.16 -11.61 16.21
N PHE A 175 -9.93 -11.14 16.44
CA PHE A 175 -8.82 -11.95 16.92
C PHE A 175 -9.03 -12.47 18.34
N MET A 176 -9.62 -11.65 19.22
CA MET A 176 -9.93 -11.99 20.60
C MET A 176 -11.18 -12.87 20.72
N SER A 177 -12.14 -12.72 19.80
CA SER A 177 -13.38 -13.51 19.77
C SER A 177 -13.31 -14.77 18.89
N ALA A 178 -12.20 -14.99 18.16
CA ALA A 178 -12.01 -16.14 17.29
C ALA A 178 -12.02 -17.46 18.10
N THR A 179 -13.03 -18.29 17.85
CA THR A 179 -13.25 -19.59 18.51
C THR A 179 -13.37 -20.76 17.53
N LYS A 180 -13.70 -20.49 16.27
CA LYS A 180 -13.87 -21.53 15.25
C LYS A 180 -12.51 -21.93 14.68
N GLU A 181 -12.07 -23.13 15.05
CA GLU A 181 -10.87 -23.75 14.47
C GLU A 181 -11.14 -24.16 13.01
N LEU A 182 -10.17 -23.88 12.13
CA LEU A 182 -10.22 -24.35 10.74
C LEU A 182 -9.55 -25.71 10.63
N THR A 183 -10.33 -26.72 10.29
CA THR A 183 -9.86 -28.07 10.04
C THR A 183 -10.08 -28.47 8.58
N GLY A 184 -9.25 -29.37 8.06
CA GLY A 184 -9.45 -29.99 6.74
C GLY A 184 -8.21 -29.88 5.85
N LYS A 185 -8.41 -30.17 4.56
CA LYS A 185 -7.33 -30.24 3.58
C LYS A 185 -6.75 -28.86 3.26
N VAL A 186 -5.45 -28.84 3.00
CA VAL A 186 -4.79 -27.73 2.30
C VAL A 186 -4.65 -28.14 0.85
N ASP A 187 -5.14 -27.32 -0.08
CA ASP A 187 -5.12 -27.62 -1.52
C ASP A 187 -5.04 -26.33 -2.34
N TYR A 188 -4.64 -26.41 -3.61
CA TYR A 188 -4.60 -25.25 -4.50
C TYR A 188 -4.83 -25.61 -5.96
N ARG A 189 -5.35 -24.66 -6.74
CA ARG A 189 -5.36 -24.74 -8.21
C ARG A 189 -4.88 -23.42 -8.78
N HIS A 190 -4.12 -23.48 -9.86
CA HIS A 190 -3.56 -22.33 -10.54
C HIS A 190 -3.58 -22.58 -12.05
N VAL A 191 -3.87 -21.55 -12.84
CA VAL A 191 -3.76 -21.58 -14.30
C VAL A 191 -3.37 -20.20 -14.82
N TYR A 192 -2.63 -20.20 -15.92
CA TYR A 192 -2.43 -19.01 -16.74
C TYR A 192 -3.45 -19.01 -17.86
N GLN A 193 -4.17 -17.91 -18.02
CA GLN A 193 -5.25 -17.83 -18.99
C GLN A 193 -5.12 -16.59 -19.85
N ASN A 194 -5.28 -16.75 -21.16
CA ASN A 194 -5.31 -15.63 -22.09
C ASN A 194 -6.71 -14.98 -22.06
N PHE A 195 -6.76 -13.70 -21.66
CA PHE A 195 -7.98 -12.90 -21.55
C PHE A 195 -8.23 -11.99 -22.77
N SER A 196 -7.34 -11.96 -23.77
CA SER A 196 -7.47 -11.05 -24.92
C SER A 196 -8.68 -11.35 -25.79
N GLU A 197 -9.10 -12.60 -25.95
CA GLU A 197 -10.31 -12.94 -26.74
C GLU A 197 -10.98 -14.26 -26.31
N MET A 198 -11.05 -14.50 -25.01
CA MET A 198 -11.64 -15.67 -24.39
C MET A 198 -13.14 -15.79 -24.73
N GLU A 199 -13.59 -16.98 -25.12
CA GLU A 199 -15.01 -17.31 -25.21
C GLU A 199 -15.59 -17.51 -23.80
N VAL A 200 -16.71 -16.84 -23.53
CA VAL A 200 -17.41 -16.88 -22.24
C VAL A 200 -18.85 -17.33 -22.45
N GLU A 201 -19.28 -18.34 -21.71
CA GLU A 201 -20.67 -18.84 -21.74
C GLU A 201 -21.48 -18.19 -20.60
N LEU A 202 -22.49 -17.40 -20.95
CA LEU A 202 -23.39 -16.77 -19.98
C LEU A 202 -24.54 -17.71 -19.57
N SER A 203 -25.22 -17.37 -18.46
CA SER A 203 -26.43 -18.05 -18.01
C SER A 203 -27.51 -18.00 -19.11
N GLY A 204 -27.76 -19.14 -19.76
CA GLY A 204 -28.64 -19.25 -20.94
C GLY A 204 -27.96 -19.77 -22.22
N LYS A 205 -26.69 -20.19 -22.16
CA LYS A 205 -25.88 -20.70 -23.29
C LYS A 205 -25.56 -19.66 -24.37
N THR A 206 -25.74 -18.37 -24.07
CA THR A 206 -25.26 -17.29 -24.92
C THR A 206 -23.74 -17.22 -24.83
N LYS A 207 -23.07 -17.31 -25.97
CA LYS A 207 -21.61 -17.16 -26.06
C LYS A 207 -21.25 -15.71 -26.34
N VAL A 208 -20.40 -15.15 -25.49
CA VAL A 208 -19.80 -13.82 -25.66
C VAL A 208 -18.29 -13.95 -25.64
N ARG A 209 -17.55 -12.86 -25.86
CA ARG A 209 -16.08 -12.87 -25.82
C ARG A 209 -15.55 -11.71 -24.99
N THR A 210 -14.38 -11.91 -24.40
CA THR A 210 -13.55 -10.78 -23.94
C THR A 210 -12.88 -10.10 -25.13
N CYS A 211 -12.28 -8.94 -24.87
CA CYS A 211 -11.73 -8.06 -25.89
C CYS A 211 -10.22 -7.84 -25.71
N PRO A 212 -9.50 -7.51 -26.81
CA PRO A 212 -8.15 -6.99 -26.68
C PRO A 212 -8.15 -5.80 -25.73
N ALA A 213 -7.21 -5.78 -24.78
CA ALA A 213 -7.20 -4.83 -23.68
C ALA A 213 -7.28 -3.37 -24.16
N ALA A 214 -8.14 -2.57 -23.52
CA ALA A 214 -8.28 -1.15 -23.84
C ALA A 214 -8.73 -0.33 -22.63
N LEU A 215 -8.28 0.93 -22.58
CA LEU A 215 -8.68 1.93 -21.60
C LEU A 215 -9.57 2.99 -22.24
N GLY A 216 -10.62 3.41 -21.52
CA GLY A 216 -11.54 4.46 -21.95
C GLY A 216 -11.21 5.86 -21.41
N PRO A 217 -11.97 6.91 -21.79
CA PRO A 217 -11.80 8.27 -21.28
C PRO A 217 -11.84 8.38 -19.75
N GLY A 218 -12.72 7.61 -19.10
CA GLY A 218 -12.85 7.59 -17.65
C GLY A 218 -11.56 7.19 -16.93
N PHE A 219 -10.66 6.41 -17.56
CA PHE A 219 -9.33 6.11 -17.00
C PHE A 219 -8.49 7.38 -16.84
N ALA A 220 -8.50 8.26 -17.85
CA ALA A 220 -7.73 9.51 -17.80
C ALA A 220 -8.33 10.54 -16.83
N ALA A 221 -9.61 10.41 -16.47
CA ALA A 221 -10.26 11.25 -15.48
C ALA A 221 -9.80 10.97 -14.03
N GLY A 222 -9.24 9.78 -13.76
CA GLY A 222 -8.89 9.36 -12.40
C GLY A 222 -10.12 9.22 -11.49
N THR A 223 -9.91 9.22 -10.18
CA THR A 223 -10.97 9.15 -9.16
C THR A 223 -10.96 10.36 -8.24
N THR A 224 -11.95 10.45 -7.35
CA THR A 224 -11.95 11.44 -6.28
C THR A 224 -10.79 11.25 -5.29
N ASP A 225 -10.25 10.03 -5.16
CA ASP A 225 -9.07 9.71 -4.34
C ASP A 225 -7.76 10.14 -5.00
N GLY A 226 -7.76 10.25 -6.34
CA GLY A 226 -6.62 10.65 -7.14
C GLY A 226 -7.08 11.20 -8.48
N PRO A 227 -7.40 12.50 -8.57
CA PRO A 227 -7.89 13.08 -9.81
C PRO A 227 -6.88 12.95 -10.94
N GLY A 228 -7.38 12.65 -12.13
CA GLY A 228 -6.59 12.44 -13.34
C GLY A 228 -6.23 13.75 -14.03
N MET A 229 -6.40 13.78 -15.35
CA MET A 229 -6.03 14.89 -16.21
C MET A 229 -7.24 15.77 -16.55
N PHE A 230 -6.98 17.07 -16.73
CA PHE A 230 -7.97 18.01 -17.26
C PHE A 230 -8.47 17.58 -18.65
N GLY A 231 -9.75 17.83 -18.92
CA GLY A 231 -10.38 17.54 -20.21
C GLY A 231 -10.96 16.13 -20.35
N PHE A 232 -11.00 15.36 -19.25
CA PHE A 232 -11.71 14.09 -19.14
C PHE A 232 -12.63 14.11 -17.92
N GLN A 233 -13.77 13.45 -18.02
CA GLN A 233 -14.68 13.20 -16.90
C GLN A 233 -14.97 11.70 -16.77
N GLN A 234 -15.36 11.28 -15.57
CA GLN A 234 -15.89 9.93 -15.41
C GLN A 234 -17.23 9.81 -16.14
N GLY A 235 -17.48 8.66 -16.76
CA GLY A 235 -18.69 8.44 -17.55
C GLY A 235 -18.63 8.92 -18.99
N ASP A 236 -17.51 9.50 -19.42
CA ASP A 236 -17.32 9.91 -20.81
C ASP A 236 -17.32 8.70 -21.75
N THR A 237 -18.29 8.68 -22.69
CA THR A 237 -18.40 7.67 -23.77
C THR A 237 -17.90 8.18 -25.11
N GLU A 238 -17.34 9.39 -25.14
CA GLU A 238 -16.78 10.03 -26.34
C GLU A 238 -15.38 10.58 -26.05
N ILE A 239 -14.56 10.70 -27.09
CA ILE A 239 -13.21 11.27 -27.00
C ILE A 239 -13.21 12.55 -27.84
N ASN A 240 -12.66 13.64 -27.30
CA ASN A 240 -12.50 14.86 -28.08
C ASN A 240 -11.49 14.69 -29.23
N GLU A 241 -11.61 15.52 -30.27
CA GLU A 241 -10.81 15.38 -31.50
C GLU A 241 -9.30 15.52 -31.28
N LEU A 242 -8.87 16.29 -30.27
CA LEU A 242 -7.46 16.40 -29.92
C LEU A 242 -6.92 15.05 -29.42
N TRP A 243 -7.61 14.43 -28.46
CA TRP A 243 -7.19 13.16 -27.89
C TRP A 243 -7.36 11.99 -28.86
N LYS A 244 -8.34 12.02 -29.77
CA LYS A 244 -8.42 11.06 -30.88
C LYS A 244 -7.18 11.12 -31.77
N LYS A 245 -6.74 12.32 -32.17
CA LYS A 245 -5.50 12.48 -32.97
C LYS A 245 -4.26 11.98 -32.23
N VAL A 246 -4.15 12.27 -30.93
CA VAL A 246 -3.01 11.79 -30.11
C VAL A 246 -3.04 10.27 -29.99
N ARG A 247 -4.21 9.67 -29.75
CA ARG A 247 -4.41 8.21 -29.77
C ARG A 247 -3.99 7.63 -31.10
N ASP A 248 -4.49 8.16 -32.23
CA ASP A 248 -4.25 7.58 -33.56
C ASP A 248 -2.78 7.72 -34.00
N LEU A 249 -2.07 8.76 -33.50
CA LEU A 249 -0.62 8.88 -33.66
C LEU A 249 0.15 7.78 -32.92
N LEU A 250 -0.34 7.35 -31.74
CA LEU A 250 0.26 6.26 -30.97
C LEU A 250 -0.14 4.88 -31.53
N LYS A 251 -1.45 4.64 -31.63
CA LYS A 251 -2.08 3.43 -32.15
C LYS A 251 -3.58 3.69 -32.36
N GLU A 252 -4.02 3.75 -33.62
CA GLU A 252 -5.45 3.71 -33.95
C GLU A 252 -6.03 2.32 -33.60
N PRO A 253 -7.14 2.25 -32.83
CA PRO A 253 -7.74 0.98 -32.44
C PRO A 253 -8.39 0.27 -33.63
N SER A 254 -8.26 -1.05 -33.71
CA SER A 254 -8.94 -1.82 -34.74
C SER A 254 -10.47 -1.76 -34.60
N GLN A 255 -11.20 -1.94 -35.72
CA GLN A 255 -12.66 -2.03 -35.68
C GLN A 255 -13.14 -3.16 -34.76
N LEU A 256 -12.39 -4.27 -34.69
CA LEU A 256 -12.71 -5.39 -33.79
C LEU A 256 -12.68 -4.94 -32.33
N GLN A 257 -11.62 -4.24 -31.90
CA GLN A 257 -11.50 -3.76 -30.52
C GLN A 257 -12.57 -2.69 -30.21
N VAL A 258 -12.82 -1.76 -31.15
CA VAL A 258 -13.86 -0.74 -30.99
C VAL A 258 -15.24 -1.37 -30.79
N GLU A 259 -15.62 -2.34 -31.63
CA GLU A 259 -16.92 -3.01 -31.50
C GLU A 259 -17.03 -3.85 -30.23
N CYS A 260 -15.99 -4.60 -29.88
CA CYS A 260 -15.99 -5.46 -28.70
C CYS A 260 -16.06 -4.67 -27.39
N GLN A 261 -15.39 -3.52 -27.32
CA GLN A 261 -15.29 -2.72 -26.10
C GLN A 261 -16.55 -1.88 -25.80
N LYS A 262 -17.52 -1.78 -26.72
CA LYS A 262 -18.73 -0.94 -26.53
C LYS A 262 -19.41 -1.21 -25.17
N PRO A 263 -19.89 -0.15 -24.48
CA PRO A 263 -19.94 1.25 -24.91
C PRO A 263 -18.65 2.06 -24.69
N LYS A 264 -17.55 1.46 -24.22
CA LYS A 264 -16.28 2.16 -24.00
C LYS A 264 -15.74 2.71 -25.32
N ALA A 265 -15.55 4.03 -25.39
CA ALA A 265 -14.71 4.63 -26.41
C ALA A 265 -13.24 4.30 -26.12
N VAL A 266 -12.52 3.70 -27.07
CA VAL A 266 -11.11 3.33 -26.84
C VAL A 266 -10.22 4.58 -26.88
N LEU A 267 -9.69 4.98 -25.72
CA LEU A 267 -8.71 6.06 -25.57
C LEU A 267 -7.28 5.53 -25.74
N LEU A 268 -6.97 4.35 -25.19
CA LEU A 268 -5.68 3.68 -25.35
C LEU A 268 -5.87 2.22 -25.75
N SER A 269 -5.40 1.85 -26.94
CA SER A 269 -5.45 0.47 -27.48
C SER A 269 -4.30 -0.39 -26.92
N SER A 270 -4.23 -0.54 -25.60
CA SER A 270 -3.06 -1.15 -24.95
C SER A 270 -2.83 -2.62 -25.33
N GLY A 271 -3.90 -3.36 -25.68
CA GLY A 271 -3.85 -4.75 -26.16
C GLY A 271 -3.46 -4.90 -27.63
N GLU A 272 -3.24 -3.79 -28.36
CA GLU A 272 -2.72 -3.81 -29.73
C GLU A 272 -1.40 -3.02 -29.86
N MET A 273 -0.79 -2.66 -28.71
CA MET A 273 0.47 -1.94 -28.59
C MET A 273 1.58 -2.86 -28.07
N PHE A 274 2.53 -3.19 -28.95
CA PHE A 274 3.57 -4.20 -28.68
C PHE A 274 4.99 -3.66 -28.70
N GLU A 275 5.19 -2.37 -28.98
CA GLU A 275 6.50 -1.74 -29.05
C GLU A 275 6.72 -0.79 -27.86
N PRO A 276 7.87 -0.84 -27.17
CA PRO A 276 8.97 -1.83 -27.32
C PRO A 276 8.64 -3.24 -26.79
N TYR A 277 7.52 -3.38 -26.09
CA TYR A 277 6.93 -4.63 -25.60
C TYR A 277 5.42 -4.41 -25.36
N ALA A 278 4.65 -5.47 -25.11
CA ALA A 278 3.21 -5.38 -24.81
C ALA A 278 2.93 -4.43 -23.63
N TRP A 279 1.99 -3.50 -23.81
CA TRP A 279 1.70 -2.44 -22.80
C TRP A 279 0.81 -2.93 -21.66
N THR A 280 0.04 -4.00 -21.87
CA THR A 280 -0.81 -4.65 -20.86
C THR A 280 -0.64 -6.16 -20.90
N PRO A 281 -0.77 -6.87 -19.76
CA PRO A 281 -0.71 -8.32 -19.75
C PRO A 281 -1.92 -8.92 -20.47
N GLU A 282 -1.70 -9.94 -21.28
CA GLU A 282 -2.77 -10.73 -21.92
C GLU A 282 -3.02 -12.05 -21.20
N ILE A 283 -1.94 -12.62 -20.64
CA ILE A 283 -1.93 -13.88 -19.91
C ILE A 283 -1.98 -13.58 -18.42
N LEU A 284 -3.09 -13.95 -17.79
CA LEU A 284 -3.35 -13.68 -16.38
C LEU A 284 -3.24 -14.95 -15.52
N PRO A 285 -2.47 -14.93 -14.41
CA PRO A 285 -2.49 -15.96 -13.40
C PRO A 285 -3.74 -15.84 -12.53
N ILE A 286 -4.57 -16.88 -12.52
CA ILE A 286 -5.66 -17.02 -11.56
C ILE A 286 -5.42 -18.24 -10.67
N GLN A 287 -5.76 -18.11 -9.39
CA GLN A 287 -5.48 -19.14 -8.40
C GLN A 287 -6.54 -19.19 -7.31
N ILE A 288 -6.86 -20.40 -6.87
CA ILE A 288 -7.68 -20.68 -5.70
C ILE A 288 -6.84 -21.47 -4.69
N LEU A 289 -6.85 -21.03 -3.43
CA LEU A 289 -6.21 -21.72 -2.30
C LEU A 289 -7.30 -22.21 -1.34
N ARG A 290 -7.14 -23.40 -0.80
CA ARG A 290 -8.01 -24.00 0.21
C ARG A 290 -7.24 -24.23 1.50
N LEU A 291 -7.81 -23.76 2.60
CA LEU A 291 -7.41 -24.04 3.97
C LEU A 291 -8.64 -24.56 4.72
N GLY A 292 -8.88 -25.87 4.65
CA GLY A 292 -10.09 -26.48 5.19
C GLY A 292 -11.35 -25.96 4.49
N LYS A 293 -12.18 -25.22 5.23
CA LYS A 293 -13.39 -24.54 4.74
C LYS A 293 -13.16 -23.07 4.32
N LEU A 294 -11.94 -22.54 4.47
CA LEU A 294 -11.58 -21.22 3.95
C LEU A 294 -11.02 -21.37 2.54
N ILE A 295 -11.55 -20.56 1.63
CA ILE A 295 -11.18 -20.50 0.22
C ILE A 295 -10.70 -19.09 -0.10
N ILE A 296 -9.51 -18.96 -0.68
CA ILE A 296 -8.92 -17.68 -1.04
C ILE A 296 -8.83 -17.63 -2.57
N LEU A 297 -9.47 -16.63 -3.17
CA LEU A 297 -9.42 -16.35 -4.60
C LEU A 297 -8.37 -15.28 -4.87
N SER A 298 -7.24 -15.68 -5.46
CA SER A 298 -6.15 -14.78 -5.86
C SER A 298 -6.48 -14.17 -7.22
N VAL A 299 -6.91 -12.90 -7.23
CA VAL A 299 -7.37 -12.21 -8.44
C VAL A 299 -6.34 -11.14 -8.85
N PRO A 300 -5.85 -11.15 -10.10
CA PRO A 300 -4.83 -10.21 -10.58
C PRO A 300 -5.40 -8.84 -10.98
N GLY A 301 -6.33 -8.29 -10.21
CA GLY A 301 -6.96 -7.00 -10.48
C GLY A 301 -7.81 -6.48 -9.33
N GLU A 302 -8.47 -5.35 -9.58
CA GLU A 302 -9.30 -4.64 -8.61
C GLU A 302 -10.79 -4.84 -8.92
N LEU A 303 -11.43 -5.84 -8.29
CA LEU A 303 -12.87 -6.03 -8.46
C LEU A 303 -13.64 -4.94 -7.71
N THR A 304 -14.67 -4.40 -8.34
CA THR A 304 -15.70 -3.60 -7.66
C THR A 304 -16.42 -4.40 -6.59
N THR A 305 -17.21 -3.71 -5.77
CA THR A 305 -17.96 -4.30 -4.67
C THR A 305 -18.87 -5.42 -5.18
N MET A 306 -19.64 -5.17 -6.25
CA MET A 306 -20.54 -6.19 -6.78
C MET A 306 -19.83 -7.26 -7.60
N ALA A 307 -18.78 -6.92 -8.35
CA ALA A 307 -17.98 -7.91 -9.05
C ALA A 307 -17.41 -8.97 -8.08
N GLY A 308 -16.87 -8.53 -6.95
CA GLY A 308 -16.36 -9.44 -5.92
C GLY A 308 -17.44 -10.25 -5.21
N ARG A 309 -18.65 -9.70 -4.99
CA ARG A 309 -19.78 -10.47 -4.42
C ARG A 309 -20.21 -11.59 -5.36
N ARG A 310 -20.45 -11.28 -6.64
CA ARG A 310 -20.84 -12.26 -7.66
C ARG A 310 -19.81 -13.38 -7.80
N LEU A 311 -18.52 -13.05 -7.83
CA LEU A 311 -17.45 -14.04 -7.91
C LEU A 311 -17.41 -14.98 -6.69
N ARG A 312 -17.49 -14.43 -5.46
CA ARG A 312 -17.49 -15.25 -4.24
C ARG A 312 -18.68 -16.21 -4.18
N GLU A 313 -19.86 -15.72 -4.53
CA GLU A 313 -21.10 -16.50 -4.51
C GLU A 313 -21.05 -17.64 -5.55
N ALA A 314 -20.67 -17.34 -6.79
CA ALA A 314 -20.58 -18.34 -7.86
C ALA A 314 -19.57 -19.45 -7.54
N VAL A 315 -18.40 -19.09 -6.99
CA VAL A 315 -17.38 -20.07 -6.59
C VAL A 315 -17.88 -20.92 -5.41
N LYS A 316 -18.51 -20.29 -4.40
CA LYS A 316 -19.07 -21.02 -3.25
C LYS A 316 -20.12 -22.03 -3.71
N GLU A 317 -21.05 -21.61 -4.57
CA GLU A 317 -22.10 -22.47 -5.11
C GLU A 317 -21.51 -23.66 -5.88
N THR A 318 -20.48 -23.42 -6.71
CA THR A 318 -19.79 -24.48 -7.45
C THR A 318 -19.15 -25.50 -6.51
N LEU A 319 -18.46 -25.03 -5.46
CA LEU A 319 -17.82 -25.89 -4.46
C LEU A 319 -18.86 -26.73 -3.69
N VAL A 320 -19.92 -26.11 -3.18
CA VAL A 320 -20.97 -26.79 -2.41
C VAL A 320 -21.69 -27.84 -3.26
N SER A 321 -22.06 -27.47 -4.50
CA SER A 321 -22.83 -28.35 -5.40
C SER A 321 -22.02 -29.56 -5.91
N ASN A 322 -20.69 -29.44 -5.99
CA ASN A 322 -19.83 -30.48 -6.56
C ASN A 322 -18.89 -31.15 -5.55
N GLY A 323 -18.92 -30.71 -4.29
CA GLY A 323 -17.96 -31.09 -3.26
C GLY A 323 -18.22 -32.39 -2.52
N GLY A 324 -19.31 -33.11 -2.85
CA GLY A 324 -19.67 -34.36 -2.17
C GLY A 324 -19.85 -34.22 -0.65
N GLY A 325 -20.25 -33.03 -0.17
CA GLY A 325 -20.39 -32.71 1.26
C GLY A 325 -19.13 -32.18 1.94
N GLU A 326 -17.99 -32.09 1.25
CA GLU A 326 -16.77 -31.45 1.82
C GLU A 326 -16.91 -29.93 1.99
N PHE A 327 -17.81 -29.31 1.22
CA PHE A 327 -18.13 -27.89 1.25
C PHE A 327 -19.62 -27.71 1.56
N ASP A 328 -19.92 -26.75 2.43
CA ASP A 328 -21.27 -26.42 2.87
C ASP A 328 -21.45 -24.90 3.07
N ASP A 329 -22.55 -24.50 3.71
CA ASP A 329 -22.86 -23.11 4.01
C ASP A 329 -21.81 -22.43 4.92
N GLU A 330 -21.03 -23.21 5.67
CA GLU A 330 -19.94 -22.68 6.48
C GLU A 330 -18.65 -22.46 5.68
N THR A 331 -18.61 -22.87 4.40
CA THR A 331 -17.50 -22.54 3.50
C THR A 331 -17.40 -21.02 3.35
N HIS A 332 -16.22 -20.49 3.61
CA HIS A 332 -15.94 -19.06 3.56
C HIS A 332 -15.02 -18.77 2.37
N VAL A 333 -15.51 -17.95 1.44
CA VAL A 333 -14.73 -17.53 0.28
C VAL A 333 -14.31 -16.08 0.48
N VAL A 334 -13.01 -15.82 0.44
CA VAL A 334 -12.43 -14.47 0.46
C VAL A 334 -11.75 -14.20 -0.88
N ILE A 335 -11.68 -12.92 -1.25
CA ILE A 335 -10.91 -12.47 -2.40
C ILE A 335 -9.62 -11.87 -1.88
N ALA A 336 -8.49 -12.25 -2.45
CA ALA A 336 -7.23 -11.56 -2.39
C ALA A 336 -7.05 -10.84 -3.74
N GLY A 337 -7.41 -9.55 -3.80
CA GLY A 337 -7.20 -8.72 -4.98
C GLY A 337 -5.73 -8.35 -5.15
N LEU A 338 -5.38 -7.79 -6.32
CA LEU A 338 -4.01 -7.37 -6.65
C LEU A 338 -2.94 -8.47 -6.42
N THR A 339 -3.28 -9.73 -6.72
CA THR A 339 -2.42 -10.88 -6.45
C THR A 339 -1.77 -11.41 -7.73
N ASN A 340 -0.51 -11.83 -7.66
CA ASN A 340 0.33 -12.40 -8.73
C ASN A 340 0.71 -11.45 -9.87
N THR A 341 -0.23 -10.71 -10.45
CA THR A 341 0.01 -9.64 -11.43
C THR A 341 -1.08 -8.55 -11.29
N TYR A 342 -1.05 -7.54 -12.16
CA TYR A 342 -2.02 -6.45 -12.15
C TYR A 342 -2.61 -6.21 -13.54
N SER A 343 -3.94 -6.33 -13.65
CA SER A 343 -4.72 -6.14 -14.87
C SER A 343 -5.80 -5.06 -14.72
N GLN A 344 -5.50 -4.00 -13.95
CA GLN A 344 -6.44 -2.91 -13.68
C GLN A 344 -7.72 -3.38 -12.96
N TYR A 345 -8.87 -2.82 -13.32
CA TYR A 345 -10.15 -2.99 -12.63
C TYR A 345 -11.01 -4.07 -13.25
N VAL A 346 -11.98 -4.56 -12.47
CA VAL A 346 -13.01 -5.51 -12.93
C VAL A 346 -14.36 -5.03 -12.42
N ALA A 347 -15.12 -4.39 -13.31
CA ALA A 347 -16.51 -4.01 -13.09
C ALA A 347 -17.47 -5.14 -13.50
N THR A 348 -18.68 -5.11 -12.95
CA THR A 348 -19.82 -5.85 -13.50
C THR A 348 -20.20 -5.31 -14.89
N PHE A 349 -21.00 -6.05 -15.66
CA PHE A 349 -21.48 -5.58 -16.96
C PHE A 349 -22.26 -4.27 -16.82
N GLU A 350 -23.10 -4.18 -15.79
CA GLU A 350 -23.98 -3.04 -15.52
C GLU A 350 -23.19 -1.80 -15.07
N GLU A 351 -22.16 -2.00 -14.24
CA GLU A 351 -21.21 -0.94 -13.89
C GLU A 351 -20.37 -0.52 -15.11
N TYR A 352 -19.99 -1.48 -15.96
CA TYR A 352 -19.22 -1.22 -17.17
C TYR A 352 -19.95 -0.26 -18.13
N GLU A 353 -21.26 -0.39 -18.26
CA GLU A 353 -22.07 0.52 -19.09
C GLU A 353 -21.97 1.99 -18.67
N GLN A 354 -21.67 2.27 -17.40
CA GLN A 354 -21.58 3.63 -16.88
C GLN A 354 -20.26 4.34 -17.23
N GLN A 355 -19.22 3.61 -17.67
CA GLN A 355 -17.92 4.16 -18.08
C GLN A 355 -17.27 5.16 -17.12
N ARG A 356 -17.53 5.01 -15.82
CA ARG A 356 -16.73 5.63 -14.75
C ARG A 356 -15.30 5.06 -14.72
N TYR A 357 -14.45 5.53 -13.82
CA TYR A 357 -13.02 5.18 -13.82
C TYR A 357 -12.76 3.66 -13.85
N GLU A 358 -13.45 2.90 -12.99
CA GLU A 358 -13.27 1.45 -12.83
C GLU A 358 -13.76 0.69 -14.07
N ALA A 359 -14.88 1.13 -14.65
CA ALA A 359 -15.45 0.60 -15.88
C ALA A 359 -14.57 0.89 -17.11
N ALA A 360 -14.10 2.13 -17.24
CA ALA A 360 -13.18 2.55 -18.29
C ALA A 360 -11.81 1.84 -18.17
N SER A 361 -11.45 1.44 -16.95
CA SER A 361 -10.23 0.68 -16.63
C SER A 361 -10.43 -0.84 -16.62
N THR A 362 -11.63 -1.34 -16.95
CA THR A 362 -11.88 -2.78 -17.11
C THR A 362 -11.37 -3.24 -18.47
N LEU A 363 -10.12 -3.71 -18.51
CA LEU A 363 -9.34 -3.85 -19.74
C LEU A 363 -10.01 -4.70 -20.83
N TYR A 364 -10.51 -5.88 -20.50
CA TYR A 364 -10.92 -6.90 -21.47
C TYR A 364 -12.40 -6.81 -21.87
N GLY A 365 -12.99 -5.62 -21.75
CA GLY A 365 -14.36 -5.33 -22.18
C GLY A 365 -15.45 -5.70 -21.17
N PRO A 366 -16.73 -5.58 -21.58
CA PRO A 366 -17.89 -5.69 -20.69
C PRO A 366 -18.07 -7.07 -20.02
N HIS A 367 -17.46 -8.11 -20.60
CA HIS A 367 -17.56 -9.48 -20.11
C HIS A 367 -16.33 -9.94 -19.31
N THR A 368 -15.46 -9.02 -18.88
CA THR A 368 -14.28 -9.34 -18.07
C THR A 368 -14.65 -10.07 -16.78
N LEU A 369 -15.67 -9.61 -16.04
CA LEU A 369 -16.12 -10.31 -14.83
C LEU A 369 -16.68 -11.70 -15.15
N SER A 370 -17.45 -11.84 -16.22
CA SER A 370 -18.00 -13.13 -16.63
C SER A 370 -16.90 -14.14 -16.94
N ALA A 371 -15.83 -13.71 -17.60
CA ALA A 371 -14.63 -14.53 -17.82
C ALA A 371 -13.99 -14.96 -16.49
N TYR A 372 -13.80 -14.05 -15.55
CA TYR A 372 -13.30 -14.41 -14.22
C TYR A 372 -14.19 -15.43 -13.51
N ILE A 373 -15.52 -15.23 -13.50
CA ILE A 373 -16.45 -16.17 -12.86
C ILE A 373 -16.36 -17.56 -13.51
N GLN A 374 -16.33 -17.63 -14.85
CA GLN A 374 -16.18 -18.88 -15.58
C GLN A 374 -14.90 -19.62 -15.18
N GLU A 375 -13.75 -18.94 -15.23
CA GLU A 375 -12.48 -19.60 -14.99
C GLU A 375 -12.25 -19.95 -13.52
N PHE A 376 -12.70 -19.12 -12.58
CA PHE A 376 -12.70 -19.50 -11.16
C PHE A 376 -13.64 -20.66 -10.86
N ASN A 377 -14.78 -20.78 -11.55
CA ASN A 377 -15.65 -21.95 -11.44
C ASN A 377 -15.00 -23.21 -12.01
N HIS A 378 -14.22 -23.12 -13.09
CA HIS A 378 -13.40 -24.23 -13.58
C HIS A 378 -12.41 -24.72 -12.50
N LEU A 379 -11.70 -23.79 -11.85
CA LEU A 379 -10.77 -24.12 -10.77
C LEU A 379 -11.50 -24.69 -9.54
N ALA A 380 -12.63 -24.11 -9.15
CA ALA A 380 -13.46 -24.56 -8.05
C ALA A 380 -14.00 -25.98 -8.30
N LEU A 381 -14.46 -26.25 -9.51
CA LEU A 381 -14.93 -27.58 -9.92
C LEU A 381 -13.80 -28.62 -9.88
N ALA A 382 -12.61 -28.25 -10.36
CA ALA A 382 -11.43 -29.11 -10.29
C ALA A 382 -11.05 -29.41 -8.83
N MET A 383 -11.07 -28.41 -7.96
CA MET A 383 -10.84 -28.55 -6.53
C MET A 383 -11.89 -29.47 -5.87
N ALA A 384 -13.18 -29.22 -6.12
CA ALA A 384 -14.28 -30.00 -5.57
C ALA A 384 -14.24 -31.48 -5.97
N LYS A 385 -13.80 -31.76 -7.21
CA LYS A 385 -13.67 -33.12 -7.74
C LYS A 385 -12.30 -33.76 -7.48
N GLY A 386 -11.40 -33.09 -6.76
CA GLY A 386 -10.04 -33.59 -6.49
C GLY A 386 -9.17 -33.80 -7.74
N ARG A 387 -9.45 -33.07 -8.83
CA ARG A 387 -8.70 -33.12 -10.10
C ARG A 387 -7.70 -31.98 -10.15
N SER A 388 -6.59 -32.12 -10.86
CA SER A 388 -5.72 -30.97 -11.18
C SER A 388 -6.49 -29.91 -11.97
N ALA A 389 -5.99 -28.66 -11.96
CA ALA A 389 -6.51 -27.65 -12.87
C ALA A 389 -6.36 -28.18 -14.30
N LEU A 390 -7.38 -28.02 -15.13
CA LEU A 390 -7.22 -28.22 -16.56
C LEU A 390 -6.15 -27.24 -17.02
N GLN A 391 -5.20 -27.70 -17.84
CA GLN A 391 -4.18 -26.87 -18.50
C GLN A 391 -4.71 -26.58 -19.92
N PRO A 392 -5.49 -25.50 -20.13
CA PRO A 392 -6.07 -25.20 -21.43
C PRO A 392 -5.04 -24.35 -22.17
N ALA A 393 -4.13 -25.04 -22.87
CA ALA A 393 -2.99 -24.50 -23.64
C ALA A 393 -1.78 -23.99 -22.81
N ASP A 394 -0.58 -24.11 -23.41
CA ASP A 394 0.72 -23.67 -22.88
C ASP A 394 0.84 -22.13 -22.82
N TRP A 395 -0.08 -21.45 -22.13
CA TRP A 395 0.04 -20.01 -21.91
C TRP A 395 1.07 -19.75 -20.81
N SER A 396 2.17 -19.10 -21.17
CA SER A 396 3.18 -18.62 -20.21
C SER A 396 3.34 -17.10 -20.34
N PRO A 397 3.38 -16.33 -19.23
CA PRO A 397 3.62 -14.90 -19.30
C PRO A 397 5.01 -14.62 -19.91
N PRO A 398 5.17 -13.55 -20.71
CA PRO A 398 6.45 -13.22 -21.31
C PRO A 398 7.47 -12.74 -20.26
N ASP A 399 8.74 -13.13 -20.41
CA ASP A 399 9.85 -12.57 -19.64
C ASP A 399 10.35 -11.27 -20.30
N LEU A 400 10.20 -10.15 -19.59
CA LEU A 400 10.60 -8.82 -20.04
C LEU A 400 11.87 -8.30 -19.35
N SER A 401 12.52 -9.09 -18.49
CA SER A 401 13.64 -8.66 -17.64
C SER A 401 14.80 -8.00 -18.40
N LEU A 402 15.08 -8.44 -19.64
CA LEU A 402 16.13 -7.89 -20.51
C LEU A 402 15.69 -6.73 -21.41
N LYS A 403 14.40 -6.37 -21.41
CA LYS A 403 13.81 -5.35 -22.31
C LYS A 403 13.40 -4.06 -21.59
N VAL A 404 13.45 -4.03 -20.26
CA VAL A 404 12.98 -2.88 -19.47
C VAL A 404 13.82 -1.64 -19.73
N LEU A 405 13.18 -0.55 -20.17
CA LEU A 405 13.80 0.75 -20.31
C LEU A 405 13.84 1.48 -18.97
N ARG A 406 15.02 1.99 -18.57
CA ARG A 406 15.19 2.81 -17.37
C ARG A 406 15.57 4.24 -17.74
N LEU A 407 14.60 5.16 -17.65
CA LEU A 407 14.81 6.60 -17.94
C LEU A 407 15.14 7.44 -16.70
N LEU A 408 15.06 6.87 -15.50
CA LEU A 408 15.41 7.55 -14.26
C LEU A 408 16.93 7.50 -14.03
N ALA A 409 17.58 8.66 -14.14
CA ALA A 409 19.00 8.83 -13.90
C ALA A 409 19.41 8.43 -12.47
N ASP A 410 20.66 7.97 -12.34
CA ASP A 410 21.28 7.72 -11.04
C ASP A 410 21.43 9.01 -10.22
N PRO A 411 21.52 8.90 -8.87
CA PRO A 411 21.86 10.04 -8.03
C PRO A 411 23.15 10.72 -8.48
N PHE A 412 23.15 12.05 -8.50
CA PHE A 412 24.38 12.84 -8.64
C PHE A 412 25.27 12.66 -7.39
N PRO A 413 26.59 12.85 -7.52
CA PRO A 413 27.50 12.82 -6.37
C PRO A 413 27.08 13.77 -5.26
N ASP A 414 27.16 13.31 -4.01
CA ASP A 414 26.76 14.10 -2.85
C ASP A 414 27.82 15.15 -2.51
N SER A 415 27.38 16.35 -2.14
CA SER A 415 28.26 17.45 -1.74
C SER A 415 27.84 18.04 -0.39
N LEU A 416 28.80 18.68 0.28
CA LEU A 416 28.59 19.36 1.55
C LEU A 416 29.21 20.77 1.52
N PRO A 417 28.65 21.72 2.29
CA PRO A 417 29.31 22.99 2.54
C PRO A 417 30.68 22.78 3.22
N GLY A 418 31.60 23.72 3.00
CA GLY A 418 32.96 23.67 3.56
C GLY A 418 32.96 23.44 5.08
N GLY A 419 33.75 22.45 5.53
CA GLY A 419 33.92 22.13 6.95
C GLY A 419 32.80 21.31 7.59
N LYS A 420 31.78 20.89 6.83
CA LYS A 420 30.71 19.99 7.30
C LYS A 420 30.98 18.53 6.94
N LYS A 421 30.41 17.63 7.73
CA LYS A 421 30.40 16.17 7.51
C LYS A 421 28.96 15.66 7.38
N PHE A 422 28.78 14.56 6.66
CA PHE A 422 27.48 13.89 6.63
C PHE A 422 27.12 13.40 8.05
N GLY A 423 25.88 13.66 8.46
CA GLY A 423 25.40 13.45 9.83
C GLY A 423 25.61 14.64 10.77
N ASP A 424 26.29 15.72 10.34
CA ASP A 424 26.33 16.95 11.14
C ASP A 424 24.93 17.58 11.24
N ILE A 425 24.65 18.19 12.39
CA ILE A 425 23.41 18.94 12.57
C ILE A 425 23.44 20.24 11.76
N LYS A 426 22.37 20.49 11.00
CA LYS A 426 22.08 21.78 10.35
C LYS A 426 21.16 22.63 11.21
N GLN A 427 20.09 22.02 11.74
CA GLN A 427 19.14 22.65 12.64
C GLN A 427 18.83 21.67 13.76
N ASP A 428 19.20 22.03 14.98
CA ASP A 428 19.01 21.18 16.16
C ASP A 428 17.59 21.31 16.73
N VAL A 429 17.24 20.42 17.66
CA VAL A 429 15.94 20.41 18.33
C VAL A 429 15.73 21.72 19.08
N SER A 430 14.60 22.37 18.81
CA SER A 430 14.21 23.62 19.47
C SER A 430 13.45 23.30 20.75
N GLU A 431 14.07 23.52 21.91
CA GLU A 431 13.44 23.28 23.21
C GLU A 431 12.16 24.14 23.36
N PRO A 432 11.03 23.56 23.81
CA PRO A 432 9.81 24.33 24.04
C PRO A 432 9.99 25.25 25.25
N LYS A 433 9.19 26.31 25.34
CA LYS A 433 9.25 27.29 26.45
C LYS A 433 9.14 26.67 27.84
N GLY A 434 8.39 25.56 27.95
CA GLY A 434 8.24 24.79 29.19
C GLY A 434 9.42 23.86 29.54
N GLY A 435 10.45 23.79 28.69
CA GLY A 435 11.64 22.95 28.87
C GLY A 435 11.42 21.45 28.59
N SER A 436 10.19 21.04 28.28
CA SER A 436 9.81 19.66 27.97
C SER A 436 8.73 19.60 26.90
N PHE A 437 8.86 18.62 26.00
CA PHE A 437 7.84 18.28 25.02
C PHE A 437 6.74 17.44 25.68
N LYS A 438 5.50 17.68 25.28
CA LYS A 438 4.31 16.95 25.70
C LYS A 438 3.89 15.93 24.64
N LYS A 439 2.91 15.09 24.99
CA LYS A 439 2.23 14.21 24.04
C LYS A 439 1.61 15.01 22.90
N GLY A 440 1.78 14.53 21.68
CA GLY A 440 1.39 15.21 20.45
C GLY A 440 2.34 16.32 19.98
N ASP A 441 3.32 16.76 20.80
CA ASP A 441 4.35 17.67 20.30
C ASP A 441 5.25 16.97 19.27
N ARG A 442 5.88 17.75 18.38
CA ARG A 442 6.73 17.26 17.30
C ARG A 442 8.17 17.79 17.37
N PRO A 443 9.04 17.29 18.27
CA PRO A 443 10.47 17.55 18.21
C PRO A 443 11.02 17.20 16.82
N SER A 444 11.88 18.08 16.29
CA SER A 444 12.46 17.95 14.96
C SER A 444 13.93 18.34 14.92
N ALA A 445 14.72 17.64 14.10
CA ALA A 445 16.12 17.93 13.86
C ALA A 445 16.46 17.72 12.37
N THR A 446 17.24 18.62 11.79
CA THR A 446 17.73 18.53 10.41
C THR A 446 19.23 18.30 10.37
N PHE A 447 19.66 17.30 9.60
CA PHE A 447 21.04 16.88 9.41
C PHE A 447 21.50 17.16 7.98
N TRP A 448 22.77 17.49 7.82
CA TRP A 448 23.44 17.39 6.52
C TRP A 448 23.51 15.92 6.13
N SER A 449 22.98 15.58 4.96
CA SER A 449 22.78 14.19 4.53
C SER A 449 23.12 14.02 3.06
N ALA A 450 22.93 12.80 2.57
CA ALA A 450 23.17 12.36 1.21
C ALA A 450 21.87 11.80 0.60
N ASN A 451 21.88 11.53 -0.70
CA ASN A 451 20.74 10.96 -1.39
C ASN A 451 20.38 9.57 -0.85
N ALA A 452 19.15 9.40 -0.33
CA ALA A 452 18.68 8.11 0.20
C ALA A 452 18.65 6.97 -0.85
N ARG A 453 18.74 7.29 -2.15
CA ARG A 453 18.86 6.30 -3.22
C ARG A 453 20.26 5.67 -3.33
N ASN A 454 21.25 6.15 -2.57
CA ASN A 454 22.59 5.56 -2.55
C ASN A 454 22.56 4.14 -1.95
N ASP A 455 21.76 3.92 -0.90
CA ASP A 455 21.49 2.63 -0.28
C ASP A 455 20.13 2.73 0.43
N LEU A 456 19.26 1.75 0.22
CA LEU A 456 17.93 1.70 0.83
C LEU A 456 17.97 1.40 2.33
N LEU A 457 19.14 0.98 2.85
CA LEU A 457 19.35 0.55 4.22
C LEU A 457 18.38 -0.57 4.64
N THR A 458 18.12 -1.53 3.74
CA THR A 458 17.20 -2.66 4.00
C THR A 458 17.54 -3.39 5.30
N GLU A 459 16.50 -3.75 6.07
CA GLU A 459 16.56 -4.25 7.46
C GLU A 459 17.20 -3.29 8.48
N GLY A 460 17.55 -2.08 8.04
CA GLY A 460 18.07 -0.98 8.84
C GLY A 460 17.08 0.17 8.89
N THR A 461 17.59 1.35 9.20
CA THR A 461 16.77 2.54 9.45
C THR A 461 17.55 3.81 9.12
N PHE A 462 16.87 4.82 8.61
CA PHE A 462 17.38 6.18 8.39
C PHE A 462 17.22 7.07 9.62
N ALA A 463 16.29 6.77 10.52
CA ALA A 463 15.91 7.63 11.63
C ALA A 463 15.51 6.82 12.87
N VAL A 464 16.02 7.22 14.04
CA VAL A 464 15.74 6.57 15.32
C VAL A 464 15.52 7.63 16.40
N VAL A 465 14.55 7.37 17.27
CA VAL A 465 14.41 8.03 18.57
C VAL A 465 15.06 7.16 19.62
N GLU A 466 16.05 7.71 20.32
CA GLU A 466 16.73 7.01 21.41
C GLU A 466 16.31 7.59 22.76
N MET A 467 16.01 6.73 23.73
CA MET A 467 15.77 7.10 25.13
C MET A 467 17.02 6.85 25.98
N LEU A 468 17.38 7.79 26.85
CA LEU A 468 18.47 7.63 27.80
C LEU A 468 18.04 6.78 29.00
N GLN A 469 18.59 5.57 29.13
CA GLN A 469 18.40 4.68 30.27
C GLN A 469 19.74 4.49 31.00
N GLY A 470 19.82 5.01 32.22
CA GLY A 470 21.08 5.08 32.97
C GLY A 470 22.11 5.97 32.26
N GLN A 471 23.12 5.34 31.66
CA GLN A 471 24.17 5.97 30.84
C GLN A 471 24.11 5.54 29.36
N ARG A 472 23.17 4.68 28.97
CA ARG A 472 23.06 4.13 27.62
C ARG A 472 21.89 4.75 26.87
N TRP A 473 22.06 4.92 25.58
CA TRP A 473 20.99 5.31 24.67
C TRP A 473 20.39 4.04 24.07
N ILE A 474 19.07 3.90 24.19
CA ILE A 474 18.33 2.74 23.73
C ILE A 474 17.37 3.20 22.64
N PRO A 475 17.43 2.65 21.42
CA PRO A 475 16.41 2.86 20.39
C PRO A 475 15.03 2.46 20.93
N VAL A 476 14.05 3.34 20.77
CA VAL A 476 12.67 3.10 21.23
C VAL A 476 11.63 3.30 20.13
N TYR A 477 11.95 4.10 19.11
CA TYR A 477 11.17 4.24 17.88
C TYR A 477 12.13 4.35 16.70
N ASP A 478 11.74 3.86 15.54
CA ASP A 478 12.47 4.00 14.29
C ASP A 478 11.54 4.37 13.12
N ASP A 479 12.06 4.45 11.90
CA ASP A 479 11.32 4.89 10.71
C ASP A 479 10.27 3.89 10.18
N ASP A 480 10.04 2.79 10.90
CA ASP A 480 8.88 1.90 10.74
C ASP A 480 7.73 2.27 11.71
N ASP A 481 7.98 3.11 12.71
CA ASP A 481 6.93 3.62 13.60
C ASP A 481 6.11 4.73 12.94
N PHE A 482 4.78 4.62 13.01
CA PHE A 482 3.86 5.62 12.44
C PHE A 482 4.08 7.05 12.98
N CYS A 483 4.71 7.17 14.15
CA CYS A 483 4.99 8.45 14.81
C CYS A 483 6.33 9.11 14.41
N LEU A 484 7.17 8.45 13.62
CA LEU A 484 8.48 8.96 13.22
C LEU A 484 8.55 9.21 11.71
N TYR A 485 8.90 10.44 11.33
CA TYR A 485 8.95 10.86 9.94
C TYR A 485 10.39 11.15 9.52
N PHE A 486 10.84 10.47 8.47
CA PHE A 486 12.09 10.78 7.77
C PHE A 486 11.80 11.55 6.47
N LYS A 487 12.33 12.77 6.37
CA LYS A 487 12.14 13.66 5.22
C LYS A 487 13.47 13.98 4.57
N TRP A 488 13.65 13.54 3.33
CA TRP A 488 14.79 13.93 2.51
C TRP A 488 14.43 15.12 1.60
N LYS A 489 15.32 16.10 1.49
CA LYS A 489 15.19 17.18 0.50
C LYS A 489 16.56 17.69 0.03
N LEU A 490 16.60 18.27 -1.15
CA LEU A 490 17.74 19.12 -1.56
C LEU A 490 17.73 20.42 -0.76
N ASP A 491 18.92 20.93 -0.47
CA ASP A 491 19.07 22.24 0.14
C ASP A 491 18.83 23.34 -0.90
N ASN A 492 18.08 24.38 -0.54
CA ASN A 492 17.74 25.46 -1.48
C ASN A 492 18.98 26.20 -2.03
N SER A 493 20.13 26.08 -1.35
CA SER A 493 21.38 26.72 -1.76
C SER A 493 22.22 25.90 -2.74
N SER A 494 21.90 24.62 -2.98
CA SER A 494 22.69 23.74 -3.86
C SER A 494 21.89 22.54 -4.38
N LEU A 495 22.06 22.23 -5.66
CA LEU A 495 21.46 21.04 -6.30
C LEU A 495 22.10 19.71 -5.86
N TYR A 496 23.23 19.77 -5.16
CA TYR A 496 24.03 18.60 -4.78
C TYR A 496 24.15 18.43 -3.27
N THR A 497 23.59 19.35 -2.48
CA THR A 497 23.62 19.26 -1.02
C THR A 497 22.25 18.83 -0.56
N SER A 498 22.18 17.77 0.25
CA SER A 498 20.90 17.24 0.72
C SER A 498 20.79 17.25 2.23
N LEU A 499 19.54 17.21 2.69
CA LEU A 499 19.16 17.32 4.08
C LEU A 499 18.25 16.17 4.46
N ALA A 500 18.46 15.63 5.65
CA ALA A 500 17.55 14.71 6.30
C ALA A 500 16.91 15.40 7.50
N THR A 501 15.59 15.55 7.49
CA THR A 501 14.83 16.05 8.63
C THR A 501 14.14 14.88 9.30
N ILE A 502 14.37 14.72 10.60
CA ILE A 502 13.66 13.76 11.44
C ILE A 502 12.65 14.55 12.26
N GLU A 503 11.39 14.11 12.22
CA GLU A 503 10.31 14.63 13.06
C GLU A 503 9.68 13.48 13.83
N TRP A 504 9.55 13.61 15.14
CA TRP A 504 8.92 12.60 15.98
C TRP A 504 7.68 13.19 16.64
N GLU A 505 6.50 12.69 16.30
CA GLU A 505 5.27 13.01 17.03
C GLU A 505 5.23 12.19 18.31
N VAL A 506 5.37 12.85 19.47
CA VAL A 506 5.47 12.15 20.76
C VAL A 506 4.16 11.40 21.02
N PRO A 507 4.16 10.05 21.00
CA PRO A 507 2.92 9.30 21.14
C PRO A 507 2.48 9.21 22.60
N GLU A 508 1.20 8.91 22.82
CA GLU A 508 0.57 8.88 24.15
C GLU A 508 1.28 7.89 25.08
N GLU A 509 1.68 6.74 24.55
CA GLU A 509 2.37 5.66 25.26
C GLU A 509 3.86 5.93 25.56
N ALA A 510 4.46 6.99 25.01
CA ALA A 510 5.87 7.28 25.29
C ALA A 510 6.09 7.50 26.80
N SER A 511 7.22 7.06 27.34
CA SER A 511 7.54 7.33 28.75
C SER A 511 8.04 8.76 28.95
N SER A 512 7.83 9.36 30.12
CA SER A 512 8.52 10.60 30.46
C SER A 512 10.03 10.32 30.58
N GLY A 513 10.88 11.15 30.00
CA GLY A 513 12.31 10.86 29.95
C GLY A 513 13.15 11.83 29.12
N VAL A 514 14.38 11.40 28.87
CA VAL A 514 15.35 12.13 28.04
C VAL A 514 15.55 11.38 26.73
N TYR A 515 15.39 12.09 25.63
CA TYR A 515 15.40 11.55 24.28
C TYR A 515 16.40 12.28 23.39
N ARG A 516 16.76 11.68 22.25
CA ARG A 516 17.45 12.35 21.14
C ARG A 516 17.05 11.71 19.80
N LEU A 517 17.23 12.45 18.71
CA LEU A 517 17.03 11.95 17.34
C LEU A 517 18.38 11.53 16.75
N ARG A 518 18.43 10.37 16.11
CA ARG A 518 19.60 9.84 15.40
C ARG A 518 19.28 9.58 13.95
N HIS A 519 20.19 10.01 13.08
CA HIS A 519 20.14 9.78 11.65
C HIS A 519 21.22 8.80 11.21
N PHE A 520 20.90 7.95 10.23
CA PHE A 520 21.83 7.12 9.47
C PHE A 520 21.66 7.38 7.97
N GLY A 521 22.76 7.34 7.23
CA GLY A 521 22.71 7.50 5.79
C GLY A 521 23.92 6.91 5.08
N SER A 522 23.85 6.95 3.76
CA SER A 522 24.86 6.44 2.84
C SER A 522 25.19 7.52 1.81
N SER A 523 26.47 7.72 1.52
CA SER A 523 26.96 8.77 0.63
C SER A 523 27.88 8.23 -0.45
N LYS A 524 27.93 8.94 -1.59
CA LYS A 524 28.89 8.67 -2.66
C LYS A 524 29.62 9.95 -3.05
N LYS A 525 30.96 9.91 -2.99
CA LYS A 525 31.83 11.01 -3.43
C LYS A 525 31.82 11.22 -4.95
N ALA A 526 31.60 10.16 -5.71
CA ALA A 526 31.44 10.17 -7.17
C ALA A 526 30.57 8.97 -7.59
N GLN A 527 30.06 8.96 -8.83
CA GLN A 527 29.10 7.96 -9.30
C GLN A 527 29.59 6.50 -9.14
N HIS A 528 30.90 6.27 -9.33
CA HIS A 528 31.55 4.96 -9.23
C HIS A 528 32.30 4.74 -7.91
N SER A 529 32.24 5.67 -6.96
CA SER A 529 32.88 5.49 -5.66
C SER A 529 32.15 4.46 -4.81
N PRO A 530 32.86 3.76 -3.91
CA PRO A 530 32.21 2.92 -2.91
C PRO A 530 31.29 3.76 -2.01
N ILE A 531 30.25 3.11 -1.49
CA ILE A 531 29.31 3.74 -0.55
C ILE A 531 30.01 3.93 0.80
N GLU A 532 29.92 5.14 1.34
CA GLU A 532 30.38 5.48 2.69
C GLU A 532 29.18 5.72 3.61
N TYR A 533 29.14 5.04 4.75
CA TYR A 533 28.04 5.13 5.72
C TYR A 533 28.38 6.09 6.85
N PHE A 534 27.36 6.80 7.34
CA PHE A 534 27.51 7.78 8.40
C PHE A 534 26.34 7.78 9.37
N THR A 535 26.57 8.33 10.56
CA THR A 535 25.54 8.61 11.56
C THR A 535 25.79 9.93 12.27
N GLY A 536 24.72 10.55 12.75
CA GLY A 536 24.77 11.70 13.65
C GLY A 536 23.54 11.74 14.55
N ALA A 537 23.66 12.37 15.71
CA ALA A 537 22.54 12.56 16.63
C ALA A 537 22.41 14.01 17.07
N SER A 538 21.16 14.42 17.30
CA SER A 538 20.77 15.74 17.81
C SER A 538 21.26 15.95 19.25
N SER A 539 21.11 17.19 19.74
CA SER A 539 21.13 17.41 21.19
C SER A 539 19.98 16.64 21.85
N ALA A 540 20.15 16.31 23.13
CA ALA A 540 19.09 15.65 23.88
C ALA A 540 17.95 16.64 24.18
N PHE A 541 16.75 16.12 24.45
CA PHE A 541 15.58 16.87 24.89
C PHE A 541 14.76 16.06 25.90
N THR A 542 13.85 16.72 26.62
CA THR A 542 12.97 16.03 27.58
C THR A 542 11.56 15.87 27.05
N VAL A 543 10.91 14.78 27.41
CA VAL A 543 9.48 14.52 27.23
C VAL A 543 8.86 14.31 28.60
N SER A 544 7.74 14.98 28.88
CA SER A 544 7.04 14.90 30.17
C SER A 544 5.64 14.35 30.03
#